data_AF-A0A2J8A3L7-F1
#
_entry.id   AF-A0A2J8A3L7-F1
#
_cell.length_a   1.000
_cell.length_b   1.000
_cell.length_c   1.000
_cell.angle_alpha   90.00
_cell.angle_beta   90.00
_cell.angle_gamma   90.00
#
_symmetry.space_group_name_H-M   'P 1'
#
loop_
_entity.id
_entity.type
_entity.pdbx_description
1 polymer ?
#
loop_
_entity_poly.entity_id
_entity_poly.type
_entity_poly.pdbx_seq_one_letter_code
_entity_poly.pdbx_strand_id
1 'polypeptide(L)'
;PPPPTAPPLSPLYQLHLPYPGDDFSLRVTRKPHPGSGQGGTGGSGGGGGSGLGGGGDESLLDLSGGGCLVVKPQFLQLRSAVAPEVDLYGMGESTPAEGLRLRRDGVPRALWNSDTPAAATGVNLYGSHPLLYGLAPGGTSFGWFLAASNAMDVVPGVRDVAFRLTGGTLELFLFAGPAPEDVTVQYTQLVGPPAMPPRWALGFHQS
;
A
#
# COMPACT_ATOMS: atom_id res chain seq x y z
N PRO A 1 -33.24 -34.16 0.36
CA PRO A 1 -32.62 -33.18 1.29
C PRO A 1 -32.08 -31.98 0.50
N PRO A 2 -32.39 -30.73 0.88
CA PRO A 2 -31.76 -29.58 0.26
C PRO A 2 -30.25 -29.59 0.58
N PRO A 3 -29.39 -29.05 -0.30
CA PRO A 3 -27.97 -28.93 0.00
C PRO A 3 -27.78 -28.04 1.23
N PRO A 4 -26.76 -28.30 2.06
CA PRO A 4 -26.46 -27.44 3.20
C PRO A 4 -26.20 -26.02 2.68
N THR A 5 -26.98 -25.07 3.19
CA THR A 5 -26.77 -23.63 2.97
C THR A 5 -25.37 -23.29 3.43
N ALA A 6 -24.52 -22.84 2.51
CA ALA A 6 -23.19 -22.33 2.85
C ALA A 6 -23.34 -21.25 3.93
N PRO A 7 -22.49 -21.26 4.98
CA PRO A 7 -22.54 -20.21 6.00
C PRO A 7 -22.32 -18.85 5.33
N PRO A 8 -22.95 -17.76 5.85
CA PRO A 8 -22.78 -16.44 5.28
C PRO A 8 -21.29 -16.07 5.26
N LEU A 9 -20.80 -15.66 4.10
CA LEU A 9 -19.43 -15.20 3.93
C LEU A 9 -19.19 -14.04 4.90
N SER A 10 -18.30 -14.25 5.87
CA SER A 10 -17.86 -13.15 6.74
C SER A 10 -17.06 -12.16 5.89
N PRO A 11 -17.28 -10.84 6.07
CA PRO A 11 -16.55 -9.85 5.28
C PRO A 11 -15.05 -9.97 5.58
N LEU A 12 -14.23 -10.09 4.53
CA LEU A 12 -12.78 -10.23 4.61
C LEU A 12 -12.10 -8.97 5.16
N TYR A 13 -12.73 -7.81 4.97
CA TYR A 13 -12.23 -6.52 5.40
C TYR A 13 -13.27 -5.81 6.29
N GLN A 14 -12.79 -4.98 7.22
CA GLN A 14 -13.63 -4.12 8.04
C GLN A 14 -13.29 -2.66 7.79
N LEU A 15 -14.34 -1.86 7.60
CA LEU A 15 -14.28 -0.42 7.52
C LEU A 15 -14.67 0.16 8.89
N HIS A 16 -13.78 0.95 9.47
CA HIS A 16 -14.01 1.65 10.73
C HIS A 16 -14.17 3.14 10.43
N LEU A 17 -15.33 3.68 10.80
CA LEU A 17 -15.71 5.09 10.62
C LEU A 17 -15.82 5.78 11.99
N PRO A 18 -15.56 7.09 12.06
CA PRO A 18 -15.67 7.87 13.29
C PRO A 18 -17.14 8.00 13.70
N TYR A 19 -17.38 8.21 15.00
CA TYR A 19 -18.71 8.54 15.47
C TYR A 19 -19.03 10.01 15.21
N PRO A 20 -20.32 10.39 15.13
CA PRO A 20 -20.71 11.79 15.04
C PRO A 20 -20.13 12.62 16.18
N GLY A 21 -19.33 13.63 15.85
CA GLY A 21 -18.67 14.52 16.82
C GLY A 21 -17.18 14.26 17.02
N ASP A 22 -16.67 13.12 16.54
CA ASP A 22 -15.23 12.83 16.56
C ASP A 22 -14.50 13.53 15.40
N ASP A 23 -13.18 13.70 15.56
CA ASP A 23 -12.30 14.05 14.44
C ASP A 23 -12.39 13.00 13.33
N PHE A 24 -12.18 13.45 12.09
CA PHE A 24 -12.15 12.54 10.94
C PHE A 24 -11.10 11.43 11.16
N SER A 25 -11.55 10.19 10.98
CA SER A 25 -10.68 9.03 10.87
C SER A 25 -11.25 8.05 9.85
N LEU A 26 -10.42 7.16 9.33
CA LEU A 26 -10.84 6.07 8.47
C LEU A 26 -9.83 4.95 8.61
N ARG A 27 -10.28 3.76 8.97
CA ARG A 27 -9.40 2.60 9.02
C ARG A 27 -10.01 1.45 8.24
N VAL A 28 -9.17 0.78 7.46
CA VAL A 28 -9.50 -0.45 6.74
C VAL A 28 -8.60 -1.54 7.26
N THR A 29 -9.18 -2.58 7.86
CA THR A 29 -8.44 -3.73 8.37
C THR A 29 -8.80 -5.01 7.64
N ARG A 30 -7.85 -5.92 7.53
CA ARG A 30 -8.07 -7.31 7.12
C ARG A 30 -8.44 -8.12 8.36
N LYS A 31 -9.53 -8.89 8.28
CA LYS A 31 -9.85 -9.86 9.32
C LYS A 31 -8.84 -11.00 9.31
N PRO A 32 -8.42 -11.52 10.48
CA PRO A 32 -7.59 -12.70 10.55
C PRO A 32 -8.30 -13.88 9.86
N HIS A 33 -7.56 -14.60 9.01
CA HIS A 33 -8.10 -15.79 8.36
C HIS A 33 -8.23 -16.93 9.38
N PRO A 34 -9.38 -17.63 9.48
CA PRO A 34 -9.51 -18.79 10.36
C PRO A 34 -8.61 -19.92 9.85
N GLY A 35 -7.37 -19.98 10.35
CA GLY A 35 -6.35 -20.95 9.94
C GLY A 35 -4.90 -20.46 10.09
N SER A 36 -4.67 -19.15 10.27
CA SER A 36 -3.31 -18.59 10.41
C SER A 36 -2.71 -18.74 11.82
N GLY A 37 -3.11 -19.75 12.58
CA GLY A 37 -2.63 -19.96 13.95
C GLY A 37 -2.63 -21.43 14.36
N GLN A 38 -1.51 -22.13 14.16
CA GLN A 38 -0.91 -23.04 15.14
C GLN A 38 0.40 -23.62 14.60
N GLY A 39 1.51 -23.06 15.07
CA GLY A 39 2.86 -23.58 14.89
C GLY A 39 3.74 -23.11 16.06
N GLY A 40 3.22 -23.24 17.29
CA GLY A 40 3.93 -22.86 18.52
C GLY A 40 3.95 -24.03 19.48
N THR A 41 5.07 -24.76 19.51
CA THR A 41 5.36 -25.78 20.52
C THR A 41 5.41 -25.14 21.91
N GLY A 42 4.64 -25.69 22.84
CA GLY A 42 4.56 -25.21 24.21
C GLY A 42 5.90 -25.30 24.96
N GLY A 43 6.29 -24.18 25.57
CA GLY A 43 7.34 -24.10 26.57
C GLY A 43 6.85 -23.22 27.71
N SER A 44 6.59 -23.81 28.87
CA SER A 44 6.21 -23.12 30.10
C SER A 44 7.39 -22.36 30.69
N GLY A 45 7.26 -21.06 30.88
CA GLY A 45 8.21 -20.25 31.64
C GLY A 45 7.57 -18.90 31.99
N GLY A 46 7.18 -18.73 33.26
CA GLY A 46 6.59 -17.50 33.77
C GLY A 46 7.59 -16.34 33.79
N GLY A 47 7.14 -15.18 33.32
CA GLY A 47 7.85 -13.90 33.40
C GLY A 47 6.98 -12.81 32.79
N GLY A 48 6.55 -11.85 33.61
CA GLY A 48 5.70 -10.74 33.20
C GLY A 48 6.38 -9.86 32.14
N GLY A 49 5.85 -9.90 30.93
CA GLY A 49 6.14 -8.98 29.84
C GLY A 49 4.86 -8.81 29.03
N SER A 50 4.47 -7.55 28.77
CA SER A 50 3.29 -7.22 27.97
C SER A 50 3.35 -7.93 26.62
N GLY A 51 2.53 -8.99 26.50
CA GLY A 51 2.47 -9.83 25.32
C GLY A 51 1.87 -9.06 24.14
N LEU A 52 2.69 -8.80 23.13
CA LEU A 52 2.23 -8.66 21.75
C LEU A 52 2.01 -10.09 21.22
N GLY A 53 0.89 -10.69 21.65
CA GLY A 53 0.43 -12.01 21.23
C GLY A 53 -0.56 -11.90 20.07
N GLY A 54 -0.29 -12.66 19.01
CA GLY A 54 -0.99 -12.67 17.72
C GLY A 54 -2.50 -12.82 17.78
N GLY A 55 -3.16 -12.12 16.86
CA GLY A 55 -4.62 -12.05 16.70
C GLY A 55 -5.14 -10.66 16.33
N GLY A 56 -4.26 -9.68 16.09
CA GLY A 56 -4.65 -8.33 15.69
C GLY A 56 -4.97 -8.27 14.20
N ASP A 57 -6.08 -7.60 13.89
CA ASP A 57 -6.45 -7.13 12.56
C ASP A 57 -5.27 -6.42 11.87
N GLU A 58 -4.87 -6.91 10.70
CA GLU A 58 -3.81 -6.29 9.88
C GLU A 58 -4.36 -5.01 9.24
N SER A 59 -3.77 -3.85 9.53
CA SER A 59 -4.22 -2.57 8.98
C SER A 59 -3.76 -2.41 7.53
N LEU A 60 -4.71 -2.16 6.61
CA LEU A 60 -4.47 -1.88 5.20
C LEU A 60 -4.45 -0.38 4.91
N LEU A 61 -5.19 0.42 5.67
CA LEU A 61 -5.22 1.88 5.61
C LEU A 61 -5.60 2.39 6.99
N ASP A 62 -4.90 3.38 7.52
CA ASP A 62 -5.18 3.98 8.82
C ASP A 62 -4.97 5.50 8.78
N LEU A 63 -6.06 6.21 8.50
CA LEU A 63 -6.15 7.67 8.53
C LEU A 63 -6.60 8.17 9.91
N SER A 64 -6.09 7.59 11.00
CA SER A 64 -6.35 8.10 12.35
C SER A 64 -5.28 9.11 12.79
N GLY A 65 -5.69 10.16 13.49
CA GLY A 65 -4.81 11.20 14.04
C GLY A 65 -4.72 12.48 13.21
N GLY A 66 -4.39 13.59 13.89
CA GLY A 66 -4.40 14.93 13.29
C GLY A 66 -3.48 15.08 12.07
N GLY A 67 -4.00 15.67 11.00
CA GLY A 67 -3.27 15.91 9.74
C GLY A 67 -3.22 14.71 8.79
N CYS A 68 -4.00 13.66 9.02
CA CYS A 68 -4.16 12.52 8.10
C CYS A 68 -4.80 12.93 6.76
N LEU A 69 -5.72 13.88 6.78
CA LEU A 69 -6.41 14.42 5.61
C LEU A 69 -6.31 15.95 5.63
N VAL A 70 -5.78 16.53 4.55
CA VAL A 70 -5.79 17.98 4.33
C VAL A 70 -6.34 18.24 2.95
N VAL A 71 -7.31 19.16 2.84
CA VAL A 71 -7.93 19.54 1.56
C VAL A 71 -7.88 21.06 1.43
N LYS A 72 -6.99 21.55 0.58
CA LYS A 72 -6.84 22.96 0.19
C LYS A 72 -6.73 23.06 -1.33
N PRO A 73 -7.02 24.23 -1.94
CA PRO A 73 -7.07 24.38 -3.40
C PRO A 73 -5.83 23.86 -4.16
N GLN A 74 -4.63 24.00 -3.58
CA GLN A 74 -3.38 23.54 -4.18
C GLN A 74 -2.53 22.70 -3.23
N PHE A 75 -3.18 22.08 -2.24
CA PHE A 75 -2.52 21.16 -1.32
C PHE A 75 -3.53 20.16 -0.79
N LEU A 76 -3.44 18.94 -1.30
CA LEU A 76 -4.14 17.78 -0.79
C LEU A 76 -3.13 16.89 -0.07
N GLN A 77 -3.48 16.38 1.11
CA GLN A 77 -2.67 15.37 1.78
C GLN A 77 -3.53 14.21 2.22
N LEU A 78 -3.02 13.00 1.98
CA LEU A 78 -3.48 11.77 2.57
C LEU A 78 -2.29 11.11 3.27
N ARG A 79 -2.34 10.96 4.60
CA ARG A 79 -1.32 10.27 5.38
C ARG A 79 -1.94 9.11 6.15
N SER A 80 -1.40 7.93 5.92
CA SER A 80 -1.81 6.70 6.61
C SER A 80 -0.67 6.14 7.44
N ALA A 81 -0.98 5.64 8.63
CA ALA A 81 -0.03 4.84 9.38
C ALA A 81 0.25 3.52 8.64
N VAL A 82 1.50 3.05 8.74
CA VAL A 82 1.99 1.78 8.19
C VAL A 82 3.01 1.21 9.16
N ALA A 83 2.81 -0.03 9.60
CA ALA A 83 3.70 -0.71 10.54
C ALA A 83 5.17 -0.72 10.03
N PRO A 84 6.19 -0.45 10.87
CA PRO A 84 7.59 -0.40 10.45
C PRO A 84 8.12 -1.65 9.75
N GLU A 85 7.53 -2.80 10.07
CA GLU A 85 7.92 -4.13 9.60
C GLU A 85 7.38 -4.42 8.20
N VAL A 86 6.47 -3.59 7.68
CA VAL A 86 5.98 -3.70 6.30
C VAL A 86 7.01 -3.10 5.35
N ASP A 87 7.41 -3.91 4.37
CA ASP A 87 8.28 -3.49 3.28
C ASP A 87 7.46 -2.80 2.19
N LEU A 88 7.99 -1.68 1.68
CA LEU A 88 7.30 -0.82 0.73
C LEU A 88 7.99 -0.85 -0.64
N TYR A 89 7.21 -0.85 -1.71
CA TYR A 89 7.68 -0.86 -3.10
C TYR A 89 6.79 0.00 -4.01
N GLY A 90 7.27 0.34 -5.21
CA GLY A 90 6.52 1.12 -6.20
C GLY A 90 6.95 2.58 -6.29
N MET A 91 6.01 3.50 -6.51
CA MET A 91 6.26 4.94 -6.65
C MET A 91 7.29 5.31 -7.73
N GLY A 92 7.17 4.67 -8.88
CA GLY A 92 7.97 4.99 -10.05
C GLY A 92 7.48 6.25 -10.77
N GLU A 93 8.26 6.86 -11.66
CA GLU A 93 9.56 6.39 -12.13
C GLU A 93 10.71 7.10 -11.41
N SER A 94 11.62 6.32 -10.83
CA SER A 94 12.89 6.80 -10.29
C SER A 94 13.94 5.69 -10.35
N THR A 95 15.22 6.06 -10.40
CA THR A 95 16.33 5.12 -10.21
C THR A 95 16.70 5.09 -8.72
N PRO A 96 16.38 4.02 -7.98
CA PRO A 96 16.73 3.94 -6.58
C PRO A 96 18.21 3.64 -6.39
N ALA A 97 18.86 4.30 -5.42
CA ALA A 97 20.27 4.09 -5.11
C ALA A 97 20.54 2.82 -4.28
N GLU A 98 19.55 2.37 -3.50
CA GLU A 98 19.71 1.34 -2.45
C GLU A 98 18.88 0.05 -2.74
N GLY A 99 18.43 -0.13 -3.98
CA GLY A 99 17.64 -1.28 -4.42
C GLY A 99 16.13 -1.01 -4.53
N LEU A 100 15.35 -2.07 -4.77
CA LEU A 100 13.91 -1.95 -5.10
C LEU A 100 13.03 -1.50 -3.93
N ARG A 101 13.43 -1.83 -2.69
CA ARG A 101 12.68 -1.49 -1.49
C ARG A 101 12.73 0.03 -1.25
N LEU A 102 11.58 0.64 -1.04
CA LEU A 102 11.47 2.05 -0.70
C LEU A 102 12.05 2.31 0.69
N ARG A 103 13.00 3.26 0.74
CA ARG A 103 13.60 3.72 2.00
C ARG A 103 12.59 4.56 2.78
N ARG A 104 12.40 4.25 4.06
CA ARG A 104 11.44 4.92 4.97
C ARG A 104 12.13 6.01 5.78
N ASP A 105 12.68 6.98 5.08
CA ASP A 105 13.54 8.06 5.60
C ASP A 105 12.81 9.40 5.80
N GLY A 106 11.53 9.48 5.45
CA GLY A 106 10.75 10.72 5.46
C GLY A 106 11.15 11.72 4.37
N VAL A 107 12.02 11.33 3.43
CA VAL A 107 12.39 12.18 2.30
C VAL A 107 11.29 12.08 1.23
N PRO A 108 10.82 13.20 0.65
CA PRO A 108 9.85 13.15 -0.44
C PRO A 108 10.38 12.44 -1.68
N ARG A 109 9.52 11.67 -2.34
CA ARG A 109 9.74 11.12 -3.68
C ARG A 109 8.74 11.80 -4.62
N ALA A 110 9.26 12.67 -5.49
CA ALA A 110 8.45 13.41 -6.42
C ALA A 110 7.94 12.49 -7.54
N LEU A 111 6.68 12.65 -7.90
CA LEU A 111 6.04 12.10 -9.09
C LEU A 111 5.63 13.26 -9.97
N TRP A 112 6.50 13.58 -10.92
CA TRP A 112 6.30 14.59 -11.93
C TRP A 112 7.19 14.26 -13.13
N ASN A 113 6.59 14.06 -14.29
CA ASN A 113 7.33 13.63 -15.47
C ASN A 113 8.35 14.70 -15.86
N SER A 114 9.61 14.31 -15.95
CA SER A 114 10.76 15.16 -16.23
C SER A 114 11.69 14.48 -17.20
N ASP A 115 12.25 15.25 -18.13
CA ASP A 115 13.37 14.79 -18.97
C ASP A 115 14.64 14.80 -18.13
N THR A 116 14.84 13.73 -17.37
CA THR A 116 15.98 13.55 -16.47
C THR A 116 16.59 12.19 -16.72
N PRO A 117 17.90 12.09 -17.01
CA PRO A 117 18.54 10.81 -17.29
C PRO A 117 18.39 9.84 -16.12
N ALA A 118 18.11 8.57 -16.41
CA ALA A 118 18.00 7.52 -15.39
C ALA A 118 19.29 7.27 -14.59
N ALA A 119 20.43 7.81 -15.03
CA ALA A 119 21.68 7.81 -14.25
C ALA A 119 21.60 8.72 -13.01
N ALA A 120 20.69 9.71 -12.98
CA ALA A 120 20.41 10.52 -11.81
C ALA A 120 19.55 9.70 -10.83
N THR A 121 20.11 9.39 -9.66
CA THR A 121 19.45 8.57 -8.65
C THR A 121 18.61 9.43 -7.69
N GLY A 122 17.50 8.86 -7.21
CA GLY A 122 16.67 9.50 -6.18
C GLY A 122 15.87 10.73 -6.63
N VAL A 123 15.75 10.95 -7.95
CA VAL A 123 14.95 12.04 -8.55
C VAL A 123 13.82 11.47 -9.39
N ASN A 124 12.80 12.29 -9.65
CA ASN A 124 11.72 11.98 -10.59
C ASN A 124 12.24 11.89 -12.03
N LEU A 125 11.74 10.92 -12.79
CA LEU A 125 12.13 10.66 -14.18
C LEU A 125 10.93 10.85 -15.13
N TYR A 126 10.86 10.05 -16.20
CA TYR A 126 9.96 10.27 -17.33
C TYR A 126 8.50 9.92 -17.02
N GLY A 127 8.25 8.97 -16.12
CA GLY A 127 6.94 8.47 -15.74
C GLY A 127 6.51 8.79 -14.30
N SER A 128 5.20 8.74 -14.08
CA SER A 128 4.58 8.85 -12.76
C SER A 128 3.60 7.70 -12.56
N HIS A 129 3.87 6.87 -11.55
CA HIS A 129 3.15 5.66 -11.20
C HIS A 129 2.82 5.68 -9.70
N PRO A 130 1.73 6.35 -9.29
CA PRO A 130 1.33 6.51 -7.89
C PRO A 130 0.70 5.23 -7.29
N LEU A 131 1.42 4.10 -7.42
CA LEU A 131 1.08 2.79 -6.88
C LEU A 131 2.10 2.37 -5.82
N LEU A 132 1.62 2.15 -4.59
CA LEU A 132 2.40 1.59 -3.49
C LEU A 132 2.06 0.12 -3.35
N TYR A 133 3.06 -0.71 -3.09
CA TYR A 133 2.88 -2.04 -2.54
C TYR A 133 3.38 -2.05 -1.11
N GLY A 134 2.62 -2.67 -0.21
CA GLY A 134 3.06 -3.05 1.12
C GLY A 134 3.10 -4.56 1.25
N LEU A 135 4.22 -5.09 1.70
CA LEU A 135 4.45 -6.51 1.96
C LEU A 135 4.72 -6.71 3.46
N ALA A 136 3.79 -7.35 4.15
CA ALA A 136 3.97 -7.66 5.56
C ALA A 136 4.92 -8.86 5.75
N PRO A 137 5.55 -9.02 6.93
CA PRO A 137 6.46 -10.14 7.20
C PRO A 137 5.83 -11.53 7.02
N GLY A 138 4.49 -11.63 7.15
CA GLY A 138 3.74 -12.87 6.94
C GLY A 138 3.43 -13.19 5.47
N GLY A 139 3.86 -12.35 4.52
CA GLY A 139 3.60 -12.50 3.08
C GLY A 139 2.32 -11.82 2.59
N THR A 140 1.39 -11.50 3.51
CA THR A 140 0.19 -10.73 3.18
C THR A 140 0.58 -9.38 2.59
N SER A 141 -0.14 -9.01 1.54
CA SER A 141 0.21 -7.83 0.75
C SER A 141 -0.99 -6.92 0.56
N PHE A 142 -0.71 -5.64 0.40
CA PHE A 142 -1.68 -4.62 0.05
C PHE A 142 -1.11 -3.67 -1.00
N GLY A 143 -1.98 -2.97 -1.71
CA GLY A 143 -1.61 -1.94 -2.65
C GLY A 143 -2.46 -0.69 -2.52
N TRP A 144 -1.84 0.47 -2.68
CA TRP A 144 -2.52 1.76 -2.71
C TRP A 144 -2.26 2.42 -4.05
N PHE A 145 -3.31 2.62 -4.84
CA PHE A 145 -3.22 3.40 -6.07
C PHE A 145 -4.00 4.68 -5.94
N LEU A 146 -3.31 5.81 -6.12
CA LEU A 146 -3.94 7.12 -6.15
C LEU A 146 -4.16 7.54 -7.60
N ALA A 147 -5.41 7.56 -8.05
CA ALA A 147 -5.77 7.96 -9.41
C ALA A 147 -5.69 9.49 -9.57
N ALA A 148 -4.47 10.01 -9.65
CA ALA A 148 -4.20 11.43 -9.82
C ALA A 148 -2.99 11.66 -10.74
N SER A 149 -3.04 12.75 -11.52
CA SER A 149 -2.00 13.13 -12.49
C SER A 149 -1.32 14.46 -12.15
N ASN A 150 -1.74 15.13 -11.09
CA ASN A 150 -1.10 16.35 -10.59
C ASN A 150 0.28 16.03 -10.01
N ALA A 151 1.20 17.00 -10.05
CA ALA A 151 2.48 16.87 -9.37
C ALA A 151 2.26 16.52 -7.90
N MET A 152 2.95 15.49 -7.43
CA MET A 152 2.79 14.99 -6.07
C MET A 152 4.11 14.50 -5.48
N ASP A 153 4.19 14.53 -4.16
CA ASP A 153 5.23 13.88 -3.38
C ASP A 153 4.64 12.69 -2.63
N VAL A 154 5.36 11.57 -2.63
CA VAL A 154 5.13 10.46 -1.71
C VAL A 154 6.23 10.44 -0.66
N VAL A 155 5.84 10.48 0.60
CA VAL A 155 6.74 10.64 1.75
C VAL A 155 6.66 9.40 2.63
N PRO A 156 7.52 8.38 2.40
CA PRO A 156 7.57 7.20 3.24
C PRO A 156 8.32 7.50 4.55
N GLY A 157 7.58 7.65 5.65
CA GLY A 157 8.12 7.76 7.00
C GLY A 157 8.32 6.39 7.66
N VAL A 158 9.01 6.35 8.80
CA VAL A 158 9.27 5.12 9.56
C VAL A 158 7.98 4.40 9.98
N ARG A 159 6.89 5.15 10.25
CA ARG A 159 5.61 4.64 10.74
C ARG A 159 4.39 5.06 9.93
N ASP A 160 4.61 5.82 8.85
CA ASP A 160 3.53 6.32 8.01
C ASP A 160 3.99 6.47 6.56
N VAL A 161 3.03 6.72 5.68
CA VAL A 161 3.28 7.17 4.31
C VAL A 161 2.29 8.30 4.02
N ALA A 162 2.78 9.40 3.46
CA ALA A 162 1.96 10.53 3.05
C ALA A 162 2.02 10.76 1.54
N PHE A 163 0.87 10.92 0.89
CA PHE A 163 0.73 11.49 -0.45
C PHE A 163 0.40 12.97 -0.31
N ARG A 164 1.14 13.83 -1.00
CA ARG A 164 0.94 15.29 -1.02
C ARG A 164 0.81 15.74 -2.46
N LEU A 165 -0.32 16.32 -2.82
CA LEU A 165 -0.64 16.68 -4.21
C LEU A 165 -0.86 18.18 -4.34
N THR A 166 -0.46 18.72 -5.48
CA THR A 166 -0.64 20.14 -5.83
C THR A 166 -2.05 20.49 -6.31
N GLY A 167 -2.95 19.52 -6.42
CA GLY A 167 -4.34 19.72 -6.85
C GLY A 167 -5.03 18.40 -7.22
N GLY A 168 -6.18 18.51 -7.89
CA GLY A 168 -6.96 17.35 -8.34
C GLY A 168 -7.92 16.83 -7.27
N THR A 169 -8.12 15.51 -7.25
CA THR A 169 -9.00 14.79 -6.31
C THR A 169 -8.23 13.68 -5.61
N LEU A 170 -8.65 13.34 -4.39
CA LEU A 170 -8.14 12.17 -3.67
C LEU A 170 -8.99 10.95 -4.00
N GLU A 171 -8.66 10.27 -5.10
CA GLU A 171 -9.30 9.02 -5.51
C GLU A 171 -8.35 7.84 -5.25
N LEU A 172 -8.51 7.20 -4.09
CA LEU A 172 -7.65 6.12 -3.62
C LEU A 172 -8.32 4.75 -3.81
N PHE A 173 -7.64 3.86 -4.52
CA PHE A 173 -7.98 2.44 -4.64
C PHE A 173 -7.10 1.62 -3.69
N LEU A 174 -7.75 0.75 -2.92
CA LEU A 174 -7.08 -0.22 -2.05
C LEU A 174 -7.19 -1.60 -2.66
N PHE A 175 -6.05 -2.28 -2.73
CA PHE A 175 -5.95 -3.68 -3.16
C PHE A 175 -5.39 -4.49 -2.00
N ALA A 176 -5.81 -5.73 -1.88
CA ALA A 176 -5.30 -6.61 -0.83
C ALA A 176 -5.32 -8.06 -1.30
N GLY A 177 -4.29 -8.81 -0.93
CA GLY A 177 -4.19 -10.22 -1.26
C GLY A 177 -3.36 -11.00 -0.25
N PRO A 178 -3.51 -12.32 -0.20
CA PRO A 178 -2.59 -13.18 0.54
C PRO A 178 -1.16 -13.11 -0.01
N ALA A 179 -0.97 -12.72 -1.28
CA ALA A 179 0.33 -12.58 -1.93
C ALA A 179 0.45 -11.27 -2.75
N PRO A 180 1.66 -10.80 -3.08
CA PRO A 180 1.85 -9.55 -3.83
C PRO A 180 1.32 -9.63 -5.28
N GLU A 181 1.32 -10.81 -5.91
CA GLU A 181 0.76 -11.00 -7.24
C GLU A 181 -0.74 -10.68 -7.31
N ASP A 182 -1.49 -10.97 -6.24
CA ASP A 182 -2.93 -10.68 -6.17
C ASP A 182 -3.19 -9.17 -6.22
N VAL A 183 -2.30 -8.38 -5.61
CA VAL A 183 -2.36 -6.91 -5.64
C VAL A 183 -2.12 -6.41 -7.06
N THR A 184 -1.14 -6.97 -7.76
CA THR A 184 -0.86 -6.62 -9.16
C THR A 184 -2.01 -7.02 -10.10
N VAL A 185 -2.63 -8.18 -9.90
CA VAL A 185 -3.79 -8.61 -10.69
C VAL A 185 -4.97 -7.65 -10.49
N GLN A 186 -5.29 -7.30 -9.24
CA GLN A 186 -6.37 -6.34 -8.96
C GLN A 186 -6.10 -4.95 -9.56
N TYR A 187 -4.86 -4.47 -9.44
CA TYR A 187 -4.45 -3.20 -10.04
C TYR A 187 -4.60 -3.20 -11.56
N THR A 188 -4.11 -4.25 -12.24
CA THR A 188 -4.19 -4.34 -13.71
C THR A 188 -5.62 -4.57 -14.21
N GLN A 189 -6.51 -5.16 -13.42
CA GLN A 189 -7.95 -5.19 -13.74
C GLN A 189 -8.57 -3.79 -13.73
N LEU A 190 -8.06 -2.89 -12.89
CA LEU A 190 -8.52 -1.50 -12.83
C LEU A 190 -7.93 -0.64 -13.95
N VAL A 191 -6.60 -0.64 -14.12
CA VAL A 191 -5.92 0.28 -15.06
C VAL A 191 -5.78 -0.27 -16.49
N GLY A 192 -6.11 -1.54 -16.68
CA GLY A 192 -5.95 -2.25 -17.94
C GLY A 192 -4.81 -3.28 -17.87
N PRO A 193 -5.02 -4.49 -18.42
CA PRO A 193 -3.99 -5.51 -18.47
C PRO A 193 -2.86 -5.09 -19.44
N PRO A 194 -1.62 -5.56 -19.20
CA PRO A 194 -0.52 -5.33 -20.14
C PRO A 194 -0.86 -5.83 -21.54
N ALA A 195 -0.51 -5.04 -22.57
CA ALA A 195 -0.68 -5.45 -23.96
C ALA A 195 0.18 -6.68 -24.26
N MET A 196 -0.37 -7.66 -24.98
CA MET A 196 0.39 -8.84 -25.40
C MET A 196 1.42 -8.44 -26.46
N PRO A 197 2.74 -8.58 -26.18
CA PRO A 197 3.74 -8.23 -27.17
C PRO A 197 3.72 -9.24 -28.33
N PRO A 198 3.97 -8.81 -29.58
CA PRO A 198 4.18 -9.74 -30.67
C PRO A 198 5.46 -10.56 -30.39
N ARG A 199 5.47 -11.82 -30.82
CA ARG A 199 6.58 -12.76 -30.50
C ARG A 199 7.96 -12.23 -30.86
N TRP A 200 8.10 -11.48 -31.95
CA TRP A 200 9.38 -10.93 -32.40
C TRP A 200 9.94 -9.84 -31.46
N ALA A 201 9.08 -9.17 -30.67
CA ALA A 201 9.53 -8.15 -29.71
C ALA A 201 10.28 -8.76 -28.50
N LEU A 202 10.17 -10.08 -28.30
CA LEU A 202 10.93 -10.81 -27.27
C LEU A 202 12.33 -11.24 -27.76
N GLY A 203 12.68 -10.93 -29.01
CA GLY A 203 14.02 -11.16 -29.55
C GLY A 203 15.06 -10.14 -29.05
N PHE A 204 16.27 -10.25 -29.57
CA PHE A 204 17.33 -9.27 -29.34
C PHE A 204 17.06 -7.97 -30.13
N HIS A 205 17.34 -6.82 -29.53
CA HIS A 205 17.17 -5.49 -30.14
C HIS A 205 18.53 -4.81 -30.31
N GLN A 206 18.77 -4.18 -31.47
CA GLN A 206 19.92 -3.31 -31.74
C GLN A 206 19.39 -1.94 -32.17
N SER A 207 19.88 -0.89 -31.53
CA SER A 207 19.55 0.52 -31.76
C SER A 207 20.81 1.36 -31.89
#